data_AF-A0A383DIV6-F1
#
_entry.id   AF-A0A383DIV6-F1
#
_cell.length_a   1.000
_cell.length_b   1.000
_cell.length_c   1.000
_cell.angle_alpha   90.00
_cell.angle_beta   90.00
_cell.angle_gamma   90.00
#
_symmetry.space_group_name_H-M   'P 1'
#
loop_
_entity.id
_entity.type
_entity.pdbx_description
1 polymer ?
#
loop_
_entity_poly.entity_id
_entity_poly.type
_entity_poly.pdbx_seq_one_letter_code
_entity_poly.pdbx_strand_id
1 'polypeptide(L)'
;MGDKLVGVALGDHTANTFSAIYTFYNINIPKFSLGTFSILKQLEFCRQNAVKFYYLGYYIGDNRSLKYKAGFRPNEIYVDHSWRPFKSAKGDYLIPESNVLWRNTDRLVKASNNQEERVEAPSMKENLFF
;
A
#
# COMPACT_ATOMS: atom_id res chain seq x y z
N MET A 1 -24.40 11.41 0.49
CA MET A 1 -23.99 10.73 -0.74
C MET A 1 -25.09 9.73 -1.03
N GLY A 2 -25.79 9.82 -2.17
CA GLY A 2 -26.82 8.84 -2.54
C GLY A 2 -26.21 7.47 -2.88
N ASP A 3 -26.86 6.71 -3.76
CA ASP A 3 -26.48 5.34 -4.15
C ASP A 3 -25.23 5.25 -5.07
N LYS A 4 -24.30 6.19 -4.95
CA LYS A 4 -23.09 6.22 -5.79
C LYS A 4 -21.98 5.38 -5.15
N LEU A 5 -21.50 4.36 -5.85
CA LEU A 5 -20.30 3.62 -5.48
C LEU A 5 -19.06 4.54 -5.52
N VAL A 6 -18.37 4.68 -4.40
CA VAL A 6 -17.21 5.59 -4.26
C VAL A 6 -15.89 4.88 -4.00
N GLY A 7 -15.90 3.58 -3.74
CA GLY A 7 -14.70 2.79 -3.55
C GLY A 7 -14.96 1.30 -3.42
N VAL A 8 -13.94 0.53 -3.73
CA VAL A 8 -13.93 -0.93 -3.66
C VAL A 8 -12.59 -1.36 -3.08
N ALA A 9 -12.63 -2.33 -2.17
CA ALA A 9 -11.45 -2.98 -1.62
C ALA A 9 -11.59 -4.50 -1.81
N LEU A 10 -10.60 -5.10 -2.46
CA LEU A 10 -10.48 -6.53 -2.67
C LEU A 10 -9.41 -7.07 -1.74
N GLY A 11 -9.74 -8.15 -1.04
CA GLY A 11 -8.78 -8.91 -0.25
C GLY A 11 -8.98 -10.41 -0.38
N ASP A 12 -7.94 -11.15 -0.02
CA ASP A 12 -7.93 -12.61 0.06
C ASP A 12 -7.91 -13.06 1.52
N HIS A 13 -8.66 -14.09 1.85
CA HIS A 13 -8.88 -14.59 3.20
C HIS A 13 -8.51 -16.07 3.27
N THR A 14 -7.59 -16.40 4.17
CA THR A 14 -7.18 -17.76 4.49
C THR A 14 -7.54 -18.10 5.93
N ALA A 15 -7.25 -19.33 6.37
CA ALA A 15 -7.55 -19.77 7.74
C ALA A 15 -6.98 -18.87 8.85
N ASN A 16 -5.84 -18.20 8.62
CA ASN A 16 -5.17 -17.38 9.65
C ASN A 16 -4.80 -15.99 9.17
N THR A 17 -4.95 -15.68 7.89
CA THR A 17 -4.47 -14.42 7.31
C THR A 17 -5.52 -13.76 6.42
N PHE A 18 -5.46 -12.44 6.35
CA PHE A 18 -6.17 -11.65 5.36
C PHE A 18 -5.15 -10.78 4.63
N SER A 19 -5.29 -10.62 3.32
CA SER A 19 -4.41 -9.82 2.48
C SER A 19 -5.21 -8.75 1.75
N ALA A 20 -4.88 -7.47 1.95
CA ALA A 20 -5.45 -6.39 1.14
C ALA A 20 -4.71 -6.32 -0.19
N ILE A 21 -5.38 -6.75 -1.27
CA ILE A 21 -4.77 -6.88 -2.59
C ILE A 21 -4.91 -5.58 -3.38
N TYR A 22 -6.16 -5.14 -3.60
CA TYR A 22 -6.46 -3.94 -4.37
C TYR A 22 -7.43 -3.04 -3.64
N THR A 23 -7.23 -1.73 -3.75
CA THR A 23 -8.17 -0.75 -3.22
C THR A 23 -8.19 0.45 -4.16
N PHE A 24 -9.35 0.74 -4.71
CA PHE A 24 -9.56 1.86 -5.63
C PHE A 24 -10.78 2.65 -5.18
N TYR A 25 -10.68 3.97 -5.21
CA TYR A 25 -11.71 4.86 -4.72
C TYR A 25 -11.64 6.22 -5.38
N ASN A 26 -12.73 6.98 -5.27
CA ASN A 26 -12.81 8.33 -5.78
C ASN A 26 -11.94 9.29 -4.95
N ILE A 27 -10.90 9.84 -5.58
CA ILE A 27 -9.95 10.76 -4.94
C ILE A 27 -10.49 12.19 -4.75
N ASN A 28 -11.59 12.55 -5.43
CA ASN A 28 -12.18 13.90 -5.39
C ASN A 28 -12.96 14.19 -4.10
N ILE A 29 -12.98 13.25 -3.15
CA ILE A 29 -13.70 13.35 -1.87
C ILE A 29 -12.77 13.03 -0.68
N PRO A 30 -11.65 13.76 -0.52
CA PRO A 30 -10.60 13.45 0.45
C PRO A 30 -11.08 13.47 1.91
N LYS A 31 -12.14 14.24 2.22
CA LYS A 31 -12.75 14.30 3.56
C LYS A 31 -13.15 12.94 4.13
N PHE A 32 -13.40 11.94 3.28
CA PHE A 32 -13.83 10.61 3.74
C PHE A 32 -12.69 9.63 3.95
N SER A 33 -11.46 9.98 3.57
CA SER A 33 -10.26 9.13 3.75
C SER A 33 -10.52 7.66 3.37
N LEU A 34 -11.04 7.45 2.15
CA LEU A 34 -11.59 6.15 1.73
C LEU A 34 -10.58 5.00 1.79
N GLY A 35 -9.29 5.27 1.63
CA GLY A 35 -8.24 4.27 1.86
C GLY A 35 -8.20 3.80 3.33
N THR A 36 -8.18 4.75 4.28
CA THR A 36 -8.26 4.45 5.72
C THR A 36 -9.55 3.73 6.07
N PHE A 37 -10.69 4.20 5.55
CA PHE A 37 -11.98 3.56 5.76
C PHE A 37 -11.99 2.10 5.30
N SER A 38 -11.43 1.83 4.11
CA SER A 38 -11.33 0.47 3.56
C SER A 38 -10.54 -0.46 4.49
N ILE A 39 -9.39 -0.01 4.99
CA ILE A 39 -8.57 -0.78 5.93
C ILE A 39 -9.32 -1.05 7.25
N LEU A 40 -10.03 -0.06 7.79
CA LEU A 40 -10.82 -0.23 9.01
C LEU A 40 -11.94 -1.26 8.84
N LYS A 41 -12.64 -1.25 7.70
CA LYS A 41 -13.67 -2.26 7.38
C LYS A 41 -13.08 -3.66 7.21
N GLN A 42 -11.91 -3.77 6.58
CA GLN A 42 -11.21 -5.05 6.45
C GLN A 42 -10.71 -5.56 7.82
N LEU A 43 -10.23 -4.68 8.70
CA LEU A 43 -9.89 -5.01 10.10
C LEU A 43 -11.10 -5.51 10.89
N GLU A 44 -12.26 -4.86 10.71
CA GLU A 44 -13.50 -5.31 11.33
C GLU A 44 -13.88 -6.73 10.87
N PHE A 45 -13.80 -6.99 9.57
CA PHE A 45 -13.98 -8.33 9.01
C PHE A 45 -12.97 -9.34 9.61
N CYS A 46 -11.69 -8.98 9.69
CA CYS A 46 -10.65 -9.82 10.29
C CYS A 46 -10.99 -10.18 11.74
N ARG A 47 -11.43 -9.20 12.54
CA ARG A 47 -11.80 -9.40 13.94
C ARG A 47 -13.01 -10.34 14.09
N GLN A 48 -14.02 -10.19 13.23
CA GLN A 48 -15.20 -11.05 13.22
C GLN A 48 -14.89 -12.50 12.83
N ASN A 49 -13.87 -12.71 12.00
CA ASN A 49 -13.45 -14.03 11.52
C ASN A 49 -12.23 -14.60 12.28
N ALA A 50 -11.84 -13.99 13.40
CA ALA A 50 -10.68 -14.39 14.20
C ALA A 50 -9.36 -14.51 13.38
N VAL A 51 -9.20 -13.68 12.35
CA VAL A 51 -7.98 -13.62 11.54
C VAL A 51 -6.81 -13.13 12.39
N LYS A 52 -5.70 -13.87 12.37
CA LYS A 52 -4.52 -13.58 13.18
C LYS A 52 -3.61 -12.53 12.57
N PHE A 53 -3.44 -12.55 11.24
CA PHE A 53 -2.53 -11.64 10.56
C PHE A 53 -3.20 -10.92 9.40
N TYR A 54 -3.07 -9.59 9.37
CA TYR A 54 -3.57 -8.77 8.28
C TYR A 54 -2.41 -8.15 7.50
N TYR A 55 -2.18 -8.65 6.29
CA TYR A 55 -1.22 -8.08 5.36
C TYR A 55 -1.82 -6.86 4.65
N LEU A 56 -1.36 -5.67 5.05
CA LEU A 56 -1.81 -4.37 4.52
C LEU A 56 -1.28 -4.07 3.11
N GLY A 57 -0.44 -4.94 2.55
CA GLY A 57 0.28 -4.72 1.30
C GLY A 57 1.52 -3.85 1.45
N TYR A 58 2.09 -3.44 0.32
CA TYR A 58 3.33 -2.67 0.31
C TYR A 58 3.22 -1.30 0.99
N TYR A 59 4.34 -0.90 1.59
CA TYR A 59 4.61 0.43 2.11
C TYR A 59 5.85 0.99 1.40
N ILE A 60 5.70 2.20 0.86
CA ILE A 60 6.79 2.98 0.26
C ILE A 60 6.70 4.36 0.89
N GLY A 61 7.72 4.75 1.66
CA GLY A 61 7.70 5.96 2.49
C GLY A 61 7.44 7.26 1.71
N ASP A 62 8.00 7.35 0.50
CA ASP A 62 7.85 8.49 -0.40
C ASP A 62 6.55 8.47 -1.22
N ASN A 63 5.78 7.37 -1.17
CA ASN A 63 4.52 7.27 -1.89
C ASN A 63 3.36 7.78 -1.02
N ARG A 64 2.81 8.95 -1.39
CA ARG A 64 1.67 9.57 -0.70
C ARG A 64 0.45 8.66 -0.59
N SER A 65 0.19 7.80 -1.58
CA SER A 65 -0.96 6.89 -1.54
C SER A 65 -0.74 5.67 -0.64
N LEU A 66 0.49 5.40 -0.18
CA LEU A 66 0.81 4.25 0.68
C LEU A 66 1.28 4.68 2.08
N LYS A 67 1.75 5.92 2.24
CA LYS A 67 2.31 6.43 3.49
C LYS A 67 1.38 6.29 4.69
N TYR A 68 0.07 6.40 4.48
CA TYR A 68 -0.94 6.31 5.53
C TYR A 68 -0.99 4.93 6.21
N LYS A 69 -0.55 3.86 5.53
CA LYS A 69 -0.57 2.49 6.07
C LYS A 69 0.35 2.32 7.29
N ALA A 70 1.40 3.12 7.40
CA ALA A 70 2.26 3.13 8.58
C ALA A 70 1.53 3.60 9.87
N GLY A 71 0.35 4.21 9.73
CA GLY A 71 -0.46 4.68 10.85
C GLY A 71 -1.17 3.57 11.62
N PHE A 72 -1.44 2.41 11.00
CA PHE A 72 -2.12 1.29 11.66
C PHE A 72 -1.13 0.53 12.54
N ARG A 73 -1.42 0.39 13.83
CA ARG A 73 -0.49 -0.15 14.83
C ARG A 73 -1.20 -1.14 15.77
N PRO A 74 -0.47 -2.10 16.37
CA PRO A 74 0.94 -2.43 16.11
C PRO A 74 1.15 -2.93 14.68
N ASN A 75 2.33 -2.69 14.10
CA ASN A 75 2.65 -3.13 12.75
C ASN A 75 4.08 -3.63 12.62
N GLU A 76 4.27 -4.47 11.61
CA GLU A 76 5.55 -5.06 11.24
C GLU A 76 5.84 -4.75 9.76
N ILE A 77 7.12 -4.73 9.41
CA ILE A 77 7.59 -4.63 8.04
C ILE A 77 8.55 -5.77 7.74
N TYR A 78 8.52 -6.26 6.50
CA TYR A 78 9.41 -7.31 6.05
C TYR A 78 10.71 -6.70 5.52
N VAL A 79 11.79 -6.85 6.27
CA VAL A 79 13.14 -6.37 5.95
C VAL A 79 14.17 -7.43 6.36
N ASP A 80 15.28 -7.52 5.64
CA ASP A 80 16.35 -8.50 5.90
C ASP A 80 15.82 -9.94 6.09
N HIS A 81 14.90 -10.38 5.22
CA HIS A 81 14.28 -11.71 5.26
C HIS A 81 13.50 -12.04 6.55
N SER A 82 13.03 -11.02 7.28
CA SER A 82 12.28 -11.22 8.53
C SER A 82 11.21 -10.14 8.73
N TRP A 83 10.11 -10.51 9.38
CA TRP A 83 9.14 -9.53 9.89
C TRP A 83 9.71 -8.89 11.16
N ARG A 84 9.72 -7.55 11.21
CA ARG A 84 10.21 -6.78 12.36
C ARG A 84 9.23 -5.69 12.73
N PRO A 85 9.04 -5.38 14.02
CA PRO A 85 8.24 -4.25 14.46
C PRO A 85 8.65 -2.96 13.76
N PHE A 86 7.71 -2.28 13.12
CA PHE A 86 8.01 -1.08 12.33
C PHE A 86 7.83 0.19 13.17
N LYS A 87 6.69 0.33 13.84
CA LYS A 87 6.41 1.47 14.73
C LYS A 87 6.00 1.04 16.13
N SER A 88 6.47 1.77 17.13
CA SER A 88 6.03 1.61 18.53
C SER A 88 4.55 1.97 18.67
N ALA A 89 3.90 1.58 19.78
CA ALA A 89 2.54 2.01 20.08
C ALA A 89 2.40 3.54 20.11
N LYS A 90 3.45 4.25 20.56
CA LYS A 90 3.53 5.73 20.57
C LYS A 90 3.76 6.32 19.18
N GLY A 91 4.29 5.52 18.24
CA GLY A 91 4.50 5.92 16.85
C GLY A 91 5.92 6.26 16.48
N ASP A 92 6.85 5.94 17.36
CA ASP A 92 8.28 6.04 17.08
C ASP A 92 8.67 4.98 16.06
N TYR A 93 9.51 5.34 15.09
CA TYR A 93 10.06 4.38 14.16
C TYR A 93 11.08 3.50 14.87
N LEU A 94 10.87 2.18 14.80
CA LEU A 94 11.79 1.19 15.37
C LEU A 94 12.84 0.74 14.34
N ILE A 95 12.57 1.00 13.06
CA ILE A 95 13.47 0.76 11.93
C ILE A 95 13.63 2.09 11.18
N PRO A 96 14.86 2.55 10.91
CA PRO A 96 15.09 3.75 10.09
C PRO A 96 14.47 3.61 8.70
N GLU A 97 13.82 4.66 8.20
CA GLU A 97 13.22 4.65 6.85
C GLU A 97 14.28 4.37 5.75
N SER A 98 15.55 4.73 5.98
CA SER A 98 16.67 4.41 5.07
C SER A 98 16.88 2.91 4.86
N ASN A 99 16.42 2.06 5.80
CA ASN A 99 16.57 0.61 5.73
C ASN A 99 15.34 -0.05 5.11
N VAL A 100 14.29 0.72 4.80
CA VAL A 100 13.11 0.26 4.06
C VAL A 100 13.38 0.43 2.57
N LEU A 101 14.32 -0.34 2.04
CA LEU A 101 14.66 -0.33 0.62
C LEU A 101 13.74 -1.28 -0.14
N TRP A 102 12.67 -0.77 -0.74
CA TRP A 102 11.97 -1.52 -1.78
C TRP A 102 12.76 -1.40 -3.10
N ARG A 103 13.65 -2.37 -3.34
CA ARG A 103 14.34 -2.51 -4.63
C ARG A 103 13.73 -3.70 -5.35
N ASN A 104 12.87 -3.45 -6.34
CA ASN A 104 12.49 -4.50 -7.27
C ASN A 104 13.74 -4.84 -8.10
N THR A 105 14.32 -6.01 -7.85
CA THR A 105 15.44 -6.55 -8.63
C THR A 105 14.98 -7.58 -9.65
N ASP A 106 13.66 -7.77 -9.75
CA ASP A 106 13.06 -8.72 -10.67
C ASP A 106 13.21 -8.19 -12.09
N ARG A 107 13.61 -9.08 -13.00
CA ARG A 107 13.70 -8.75 -14.41
C ARG A 107 12.30 -8.78 -15.01
N LEU A 108 11.87 -7.67 -15.57
CA LEU A 108 10.62 -7.61 -16.33
C LEU A 108 10.72 -8.51 -17.56
N VAL A 109 9.65 -9.26 -17.82
CA VAL A 109 9.49 -9.98 -19.09
C VAL A 109 8.97 -8.99 -20.12
N LYS A 110 9.57 -8.95 -21.31
CA LYS A 110 9.05 -8.12 -22.40
C LYS A 110 7.68 -8.66 -22.82
N ALA A 111 6.68 -7.77 -22.88
CA ALA A 111 5.34 -8.13 -23.33
C ALA A 111 5.27 -8.42 -24.84
N SER A 112 6.29 -8.01 -25.61
CA SER A 112 6.40 -8.28 -27.05
C SER A 112 7.88 -8.33 -27.49
N ASN A 113 8.14 -9.01 -28.61
CA ASN A 113 9.49 -9.29 -29.15
C ASN A 113 10.03 -8.22 -30.11
N ASN A 114 9.63 -6.95 -30.00
CA ASN A 114 10.14 -5.94 -30.93
C ASN A 114 11.55 -5.47 -30.53
N GLN A 115 12.49 -5.59 -31.46
CA GLN A 115 13.83 -5.03 -31.35
C GLN A 115 13.78 -3.51 -31.50
N GLU A 116 14.49 -2.83 -30.59
CA GLU A 116 14.88 -1.41 -30.61
C GLU A 116 13.77 -0.36 -30.76
N GLU A 117 13.23 0.09 -29.62
CA GLU A 117 12.89 1.51 -29.46
C GLU A 117 13.91 2.13 -28.51
N ARG A 118 14.76 3.03 -29.04
CA ARG A 118 15.45 4.02 -28.21
C ARG A 118 14.38 4.87 -27.54
N VAL A 119 14.09 4.60 -26.28
CA VAL A 119 13.32 5.52 -25.46
C VAL A 119 14.25 6.66 -25.08
N GLU A 120 14.24 7.74 -25.87
CA GLU A 120 14.67 9.03 -25.32
C GLU A 120 13.72 9.36 -24.17
N ALA A 121 14.29 9.50 -22.96
CA ALA A 121 13.53 9.93 -21.80
C ALA A 121 12.85 11.26 -22.14
N PRO A 122 11.51 11.36 -22.09
CA PRO A 122 10.85 12.63 -22.33
C PRO A 122 11.35 13.63 -21.29
N SER A 123 11.84 14.78 -21.78
CA SER A 123 12.21 15.91 -20.94
C SER A 123 11.12 16.17 -19.91
N MET A 124 11.49 16.11 -18.63
CA MET A 124 10.60 16.43 -17.51
C MET A 124 10.06 17.84 -17.72
N LYS A 125 8.79 17.95 -18.15
CA LYS A 125 8.05 19.19 -17.98
C LYS A 125 7.69 19.27 -16.50
N GLU A 126 8.36 20.17 -15.79
CA GLU A 126 7.91 20.69 -14.51
C GLU A 126 6.46 21.18 -14.70
N ASN A 127 5.50 20.43 -14.16
CA ASN A 127 4.14 20.90 -14.05
C ASN A 127 4.09 21.89 -12.88
N LEU A 128 4.40 23.15 -13.20
CA LEU A 128 3.97 24.31 -12.43
C LEU A 128 2.45 24.41 -12.60
N PHE A 129 1.69 24.00 -11.59
CA PHE A 129 0.29 24.40 -11.49
C PHE A 129 0.04 25.03 -10.14
N PHE A 130 -0.36 26.30 -10.27
CA PHE A 130 -0.82 27.27 -9.27
C PHE A 130 -1.90 26.74 -8.33
#